data_AF-A0A023JIA8-F1
#
_entry.id   AF-A0A023JIA8-F1
#
_cell.length_a   1.000
_cell.length_b   1.000
_cell.length_c   1.000
_cell.angle_alpha   90.00
_cell.angle_beta   90.00
_cell.angle_gamma   90.00
#
_symmetry.space_group_name_H-M   'P 1'
#
loop_
_entity.id
_entity.type
_entity.pdbx_description
1 polymer ?
#
loop_
_entity_poly.entity_id
_entity_poly.type
_entity_poly.pdbx_seq_one_letter_code
_entity_poly.pdbx_strand_id
1 'polypeptide(L)'
;ARSFADIGDIVRGKDLFLGNDKEKEKRDELDDKLKKIFGKIHSEVTSDNNVELKTRYKGDAKKNYSKLREDWWYANRAKVWYAITCGAGESDKYFRQTCNYARPFGTEHTPHPSPY
;
A
#
# COMPACT_ATOMS: atom_id res chain seq x y z
N ALA A 1 -5.00 11.53 -9.64
CA ALA A 1 -4.14 10.33 -9.60
C ALA A 1 -4.52 9.49 -8.39
N ARG A 2 -4.65 8.16 -8.51
CA ARG A 2 -4.75 7.31 -7.31
C ARG A 2 -3.43 7.41 -6.57
N SER A 3 -3.49 7.76 -5.31
CA SER A 3 -2.33 7.86 -4.45
C SER A 3 -1.74 6.47 -4.19
N PHE A 4 -0.49 6.41 -3.74
CA PHE A 4 0.12 5.14 -3.32
C PHE A 4 -0.69 4.39 -2.24
N ALA A 5 -1.45 5.11 -1.42
CA ALA A 5 -2.34 4.52 -0.43
C ALA A 5 -3.55 3.83 -1.07
N ASP A 6 -4.16 4.46 -2.09
CA ASP A 6 -5.29 3.89 -2.81
C ASP A 6 -4.88 2.60 -3.54
N ILE A 7 -3.67 2.55 -4.09
CA ILE A 7 -3.11 1.32 -4.69
C ILE A 7 -2.99 0.22 -3.62
N GLY A 8 -2.53 0.58 -2.42
CA GLY A 8 -2.49 -0.33 -1.28
C GLY A 8 -3.86 -0.80 -0.81
N ASP A 9 -4.89 0.03 -0.89
CA ASP A 9 -6.26 -0.35 -0.52
C ASP A 9 -6.89 -1.29 -1.54
N ILE A 10 -6.63 -1.10 -2.83
CA ILE A 10 -7.07 -2.04 -3.89
C ILE A 10 -6.42 -3.40 -3.68
N VAL A 11 -5.10 -3.47 -3.51
CA VAL A 11 -4.37 -4.74 -3.34
C VAL A 11 -4.82 -5.47 -2.08
N ARG A 12 -5.10 -4.74 -0.99
CA ARG A 12 -5.58 -5.31 0.28
C ARG A 12 -7.07 -5.66 0.30
N GLY A 13 -7.83 -5.28 -0.73
CA GLY A 13 -9.29 -5.43 -0.74
C GLY A 13 -10.01 -4.52 0.26
N LYS A 14 -9.39 -3.39 0.63
CA LYS A 14 -9.95 -2.34 1.50
C LYS A 14 -10.50 -1.13 0.74
N ASP A 15 -10.43 -1.16 -0.59
CA ASP A 15 -10.91 -0.09 -1.46
C ASP A 15 -12.44 0.06 -1.37
N LEU A 16 -12.90 1.01 -0.56
CA LEU A 16 -14.31 1.36 -0.34
C LEU A 16 -14.75 2.43 -1.35
N PHE A 17 -14.83 2.10 -2.64
CA PHE A 17 -15.38 3.04 -3.63
C PHE A 17 -16.84 2.75 -3.94
N LEU A 18 -17.71 3.69 -3.55
CA LEU A 18 -19.14 3.75 -3.87
C LEU A 18 -19.36 4.52 -5.19
N GLY A 19 -18.70 4.07 -6.27
CA GLY A 19 -18.79 4.69 -7.60
C GLY A 19 -20.07 4.33 -8.36
N ASN A 20 -20.18 4.80 -9.61
CA ASN A 20 -21.31 4.46 -10.50
C ASN A 20 -21.25 3.00 -10.98
N ASP A 21 -22.34 2.49 -11.54
CA ASP A 21 -22.47 1.07 -11.93
C ASP A 21 -21.38 0.60 -12.91
N LYS A 22 -20.93 1.45 -13.84
CA LYS A 22 -19.86 1.10 -14.80
C LYS A 22 -18.49 0.98 -14.15
N GLU A 23 -18.21 1.77 -13.11
CA GLU A 23 -16.99 1.65 -12.33
C GLU A 23 -17.01 0.41 -11.44
N LYS A 24 -18.20 0.01 -10.99
CA LYS A 24 -18.41 -1.20 -10.19
C LYS A 24 -18.11 -2.48 -10.99
N GLU A 25 -18.58 -2.59 -12.23
CA GLU A 25 -18.27 -3.76 -13.07
C GLU A 25 -16.75 -3.96 -13.25
N LYS A 26 -16.02 -2.88 -13.56
CA LYS A 26 -14.55 -2.92 -13.68
C LYS A 26 -13.85 -3.26 -12.36
N ARG A 27 -14.45 -2.91 -11.22
CA ARG A 27 -13.96 -3.27 -9.88
C ARG A 27 -14.17 -4.74 -9.60
N ASP A 28 -15.34 -5.27 -9.93
CA ASP A 28 -15.67 -6.68 -9.73
C ASP A 28 -14.72 -7.56 -10.57
N GLU A 29 -14.49 -7.20 -11.84
CA GLU A 29 -13.48 -7.86 -12.67
C GLU A 29 -12.07 -7.81 -12.08
N LEU A 30 -11.68 -6.68 -11.48
CA LEU A 30 -10.37 -6.50 -10.86
C LEU A 30 -10.26 -7.35 -9.58
N ASP A 31 -11.27 -7.33 -8.72
CA ASP A 31 -11.26 -8.11 -7.48
C ASP A 31 -11.29 -9.62 -7.78
N ASP A 32 -12.01 -10.06 -8.80
CA ASP A 32 -12.01 -11.46 -9.24
C ASP A 32 -10.63 -11.91 -9.74
N LYS A 33 -9.95 -11.06 -10.53
CA LYS A 33 -8.55 -11.30 -10.94
C LYS A 33 -7.63 -11.39 -9.73
N LEU A 34 -7.76 -10.47 -8.77
CA LEU A 34 -6.97 -10.47 -7.55
C LEU A 34 -7.27 -11.71 -6.69
N LYS A 35 -8.53 -12.09 -6.51
CA LYS A 35 -8.94 -13.32 -5.79
C LYS A 35 -8.32 -14.55 -6.44
N LYS A 36 -8.31 -14.63 -7.76
CA LYS A 36 -7.69 -15.75 -8.49
C LYS A 36 -6.17 -15.81 -8.29
N ILE A 37 -5.49 -14.66 -8.33
CA ILE A 37 -4.03 -14.58 -8.09
C ILE A 37 -3.71 -14.98 -6.65
N PHE A 38 -4.37 -14.36 -5.67
CA PHE A 38 -4.13 -14.65 -4.25
C PHE A 38 -4.57 -16.05 -3.85
N GLY A 39 -5.56 -16.65 -4.53
CA GLY A 39 -5.90 -18.06 -4.34
C GLY A 39 -4.80 -19.02 -4.77
N LYS A 40 -4.12 -18.73 -5.89
CA LYS A 40 -2.94 -19.50 -6.31
C LYS A 40 -1.79 -19.34 -5.33
N ILE A 41 -1.47 -18.09 -4.96
CA ILE A 41 -0.41 -17.81 -3.97
C ILE A 41 -0.73 -18.50 -2.65
N HIS A 42 -1.97 -18.44 -2.17
CA HIS A 42 -2.40 -19.12 -0.94
C HIS A 42 -2.15 -20.62 -1.05
N SER A 43 -2.55 -21.26 -2.15
CA SER A 43 -2.30 -22.69 -2.38
C SER A 43 -0.81 -23.03 -2.42
N GLU A 44 0.04 -22.17 -2.98
CA GLU A 44 1.50 -22.38 -3.06
C GLU A 44 2.17 -22.16 -1.71
N VAL A 45 1.88 -21.07 -1.00
CA VAL A 45 2.53 -20.79 0.30
C VAL A 45 2.01 -21.69 1.42
N THR A 46 0.83 -22.28 1.23
CA THR A 46 0.27 -23.30 2.13
C THR A 46 0.42 -24.72 1.58
N SER A 47 1.17 -24.93 0.49
CA SER A 47 1.56 -26.28 0.08
C SER A 47 2.54 -26.89 1.09
N ASP A 48 2.74 -28.20 1.00
CA ASP A 48 3.73 -28.95 1.77
C ASP A 48 3.50 -28.97 3.30
N ASN A 49 4.52 -29.40 4.04
CA ASN A 49 4.55 -29.44 5.51
C ASN A 49 4.71 -28.03 6.14
N ASN A 50 4.31 -26.97 5.44
CA ASN A 50 4.41 -25.60 5.93
C ASN A 50 3.27 -25.29 6.93
N VAL A 51 3.30 -26.00 8.07
CA VAL A 51 2.26 -25.96 9.11
C VAL A 51 2.06 -24.55 9.67
N GLU A 52 3.13 -23.76 9.74
CA GLU A 52 3.08 -22.37 10.19
C GLU A 52 2.22 -21.51 9.26
N LEU A 53 2.48 -21.54 7.94
CA LEU A 53 1.72 -20.74 6.97
C LEU A 53 0.28 -21.24 6.82
N LYS A 54 0.06 -22.56 6.85
CA LYS A 54 -1.29 -23.14 6.93
C LYS A 54 -2.08 -22.63 8.12
N THR A 55 -1.41 -22.48 9.27
CA THR A 55 -2.03 -21.96 10.50
C THR A 55 -2.28 -20.45 10.41
N ARG A 56 -1.29 -19.68 9.95
CA ARG A 56 -1.37 -18.22 9.77
C ARG A 56 -2.53 -17.82 8.86
N TYR A 57 -2.65 -18.51 7.72
CA TYR A 57 -3.66 -18.26 6.69
C TYR A 57 -4.87 -19.20 6.78
N LYS A 58 -5.09 -19.85 7.93
CA LYS A 58 -6.26 -20.69 8.16
C LYS A 58 -7.53 -19.85 8.04
N GLY A 59 -8.43 -20.28 7.15
CA GLY A 59 -9.70 -19.59 6.89
C GLY A 59 -9.57 -18.29 6.10
N ASP A 60 -8.37 -17.94 5.62
CA ASP A 60 -8.13 -16.70 4.88
C ASP A 60 -8.85 -16.68 3.52
N ALA A 61 -9.00 -17.85 2.88
CA ALA A 61 -9.78 -18.01 1.65
C ALA A 61 -11.23 -17.53 1.78
N LYS A 62 -11.87 -17.71 2.96
CA LYS A 62 -13.24 -17.22 3.23
C LYS A 62 -13.29 -15.70 3.43
N LYS A 63 -12.14 -15.06 3.65
CA LYS A 63 -11.98 -13.63 3.90
C LYS A 63 -11.29 -12.92 2.74
N ASN A 64 -11.44 -13.45 1.52
CA ASN A 64 -10.80 -12.93 0.31
C ASN A 64 -9.27 -12.80 0.43
N TYR A 65 -8.63 -13.71 1.17
CA TYR A 65 -7.19 -13.73 1.40
C TYR A 65 -6.66 -12.46 2.07
N SER A 66 -7.46 -11.82 2.94
CA SER A 66 -7.14 -10.51 3.49
C SER A 66 -5.82 -10.48 4.26
N LYS A 67 -5.48 -11.53 5.03
CA LYS A 67 -4.18 -11.60 5.72
C LYS A 67 -3.03 -11.75 4.73
N LEU A 68 -3.16 -12.66 3.77
CA LEU A 68 -2.15 -12.87 2.74
C LEU A 68 -1.93 -11.61 1.89
N ARG A 69 -3.00 -10.89 1.54
CA ARG A 69 -2.94 -9.61 0.82
C ARG A 69 -2.23 -8.52 1.62
N GLU A 70 -2.47 -8.45 2.93
CA GLU A 70 -1.77 -7.51 3.83
C GLU A 70 -0.28 -7.83 3.95
N ASP A 71 0.07 -9.09 4.17
CA ASP A 71 1.47 -9.55 4.25
C ASP A 71 2.21 -9.30 2.93
N TRP A 72 1.57 -9.62 1.80
CA TRP A 72 2.13 -9.39 0.47
C TRP A 72 2.37 -7.90 0.20
N TRP A 73 1.39 -7.05 0.54
CA TRP A 73 1.55 -5.60 0.41
C TRP A 73 2.68 -5.09 1.29
N TYR A 74 2.77 -5.53 2.55
CA TYR A 74 3.86 -5.12 3.44
C TYR A 74 5.23 -5.53 2.89
N ALA A 75 5.36 -6.74 2.35
CA ALA A 75 6.61 -7.23 1.78
C ALA A 75 7.02 -6.50 0.48
N ASN A 76 6.06 -6.03 -0.32
CA ASN A 76 6.32 -5.48 -1.66
C ASN A 76 6.10 -3.96 -1.77
N ARG A 77 5.56 -3.29 -0.75
CA ARG A 77 5.23 -1.84 -0.79
C ARG A 77 6.39 -0.98 -1.27
N ALA A 78 7.62 -1.27 -0.86
CA ALA A 78 8.80 -0.51 -1.24
C ALA A 78 9.14 -0.68 -2.73
N LYS A 79 8.99 -1.91 -3.25
CA LYS A 79 9.22 -2.22 -4.67
C LYS A 79 8.13 -1.63 -5.55
N VAL A 80 6.88 -1.70 -5.11
CA VAL A 80 5.74 -1.07 -5.79
C VAL A 80 5.92 0.45 -5.81
N TRP A 81 6.30 1.05 -4.67
CA TRP A 81 6.64 2.48 -4.59
C TRP A 81 7.74 2.84 -5.59
N TYR A 82 8.85 2.11 -5.55
CA TYR A 82 9.98 2.31 -6.45
C TYR A 82 9.55 2.25 -7.93
N ALA A 83 8.80 1.23 -8.33
CA ALA A 83 8.30 1.07 -9.69
C ALA A 83 7.38 2.23 -10.14
N ILE A 84 6.54 2.75 -9.25
CA ILE A 84 5.71 3.93 -9.52
C ILE A 84 6.59 5.17 -9.69
N THR A 85 7.63 5.31 -8.88
CA THR A 85 8.53 6.47 -8.91
C THR A 85 9.65 6.40 -9.95
N CYS A 86 9.89 5.24 -10.58
CA CYS A 86 10.97 5.05 -11.56
C CYS A 86 10.84 5.94 -12.81
N GLY A 87 9.67 6.51 -13.07
CA GLY A 87 9.45 7.53 -14.12
C GLY A 87 8.89 8.85 -13.60
N ALA A 88 8.90 9.06 -12.28
CA ALA A 88 8.41 10.28 -11.64
C ALA A 88 9.45 11.40 -11.83
N GLY A 89 9.04 12.50 -12.48
CA GLY A 89 9.87 13.69 -12.60
C GLY A 89 10.11 14.35 -11.24
N GLU A 90 11.01 15.35 -11.16
CA GLU A 90 11.26 16.07 -9.90
C GLU A 90 10.00 16.71 -9.28
N SER A 91 8.97 16.93 -10.09
CA SER A 91 7.64 17.45 -9.72
C SER A 91 6.66 16.39 -9.19
N ASP A 92 6.93 15.10 -9.37
CA ASP A 92 6.02 13.99 -9.02
C ASP A 92 6.31 13.41 -7.63
N LYS A 93 7.01 14.18 -6.79
CA LYS A 93 7.39 13.80 -5.43
C LYS A 93 6.15 13.66 -4.55
N TYR A 94 5.94 12.46 -4.01
CA TYR A 94 4.90 12.21 -3.01
C TYR A 94 5.32 12.81 -1.67
N PHE A 95 4.90 14.04 -1.41
CA PHE A 95 5.08 14.70 -0.13
C PHE A 95 3.91 14.34 0.79
N ARG A 96 4.14 13.47 1.78
CA ARG A 96 3.24 13.36 2.94
C ARG A 96 3.70 14.36 3.98
N GLN A 97 2.98 15.47 4.14
CA GLN A 97 3.09 16.26 5.37
C GLN A 97 2.67 15.35 6.53
N THR A 98 3.62 15.02 7.39
CA THR A 98 3.31 14.39 8.67
C THR A 98 2.47 15.37 9.47
N CYS A 99 1.27 14.97 9.91
CA CYS A 99 0.50 15.72 10.89
C CYS A 99 1.20 15.64 12.25
N ASN A 100 2.33 16.33 12.39
CA ASN A 100 2.93 16.67 13.66
C ASN A 100 3.21 18.17 13.64
N TYR A 101 2.44 18.84 14.48
CA TYR A 101 2.46 20.25 14.81
C TYR A 101 3.90 20.75 15.06
N ALA A 102 4.47 21.52 14.14
CA ALA A 102 5.59 22.41 14.43
C ALA A 102 5.15 23.82 14.02
N ARG A 103 4.75 24.59 15.04
CA ARG A 103 4.54 26.03 14.93
C ARG A 103 5.78 26.66 14.27
N PRO A 104 5.62 27.68 13.40
CA PRO A 104 6.76 28.41 12.89
C PRO A 104 7.31 29.28 14.03
N PHE A 105 8.29 28.77 14.77
CA PHE A 105 9.14 29.65 15.56
C PHE A 105 10.17 30.22 14.59
N GLY A 106 9.91 31.47 14.17
CA GLY A 106 10.88 32.27 13.44
C GLY A 106 12.19 32.32 14.20
N THR A 107 13.28 32.07 13.48
CA THR A 107 14.63 32.42 13.92
C THR A 107 15.32 33.12 12.77
N GLU A 108 14.96 34.39 12.57
CA GLU A 108 15.96 35.37 12.15
C GLU A 108 16.78 35.73 13.39
N HIS A 109 17.94 35.09 13.52
CA HIS A 109 19.06 35.74 14.18
C HIS A 109 20.30 35.44 13.36
N THR A 110 20.71 36.45 12.60
CA THR A 110 21.96 36.55 11.91
C THR A 110 23.12 36.36 12.91
N PRO A 111 24.17 35.58 12.58
CA PRO A 111 25.36 35.56 13.40
C PRO A 111 26.17 36.83 13.10
N HIS A 112 26.17 37.77 14.04
CA HIS A 112 27.15 38.86 14.06
C HIS A 112 28.47 38.33 14.62
N PRO A 113 29.62 38.52 13.94
CA PRO A 113 30.91 38.12 14.47
C PRO A 113 31.39 39.18 15.48
N SER A 114 31.78 38.77 16.69
CA SER A 114 32.58 39.63 17.58
C SER A 114 34.04 39.16 17.52
N PRO A 115 34.97 40.06 17.22
CA PRO A 115 36.39 39.83 17.41
C PRO A 115 36.81 40.12 18.86
N TYR A 116 37.96 39.56 19.23
CA TYR A 116 38.71 39.64 20.49
C TYR A 116 38.32 38.64 21.58
#